data_AF-H3SHT2-F1
#
_entry.id   AF-H3SHT2-F1
#
_cell.length_a   1.000
_cell.length_b   1.000
_cell.length_c   1.000
_cell.angle_alpha   90.00
_cell.angle_beta   90.00
_cell.angle_gamma   90.00
#
_symmetry.space_group_name_H-M   'P 1'
#
loop_
_entity.id
_entity.type
_entity.pdbx_description
1 polymer ?
#
loop_
_entity_poly.entity_id
_entity_poly.type
_entity_poly.pdbx_seq_one_letter_code
_entity_poly.pdbx_strand_id
1 'polypeptide(L)'
;MITIPTHIVAVDGIVENEQGHILLVKTKHDGVTDVPTKLMLDNICTAVGGQSSTSDETSDVRWVAKENVLDMLAAPAFRIRYQAYLDGNGGINYME
;
A
#
# COMPACT_ATOMS: atom_id res chain seq x y z
N MET A 1 -31.67 -12.00 -12.53
CA MET A 1 -30.58 -11.02 -12.76
C MET A 1 -29.58 -11.23 -11.63
N ILE A 2 -28.33 -11.61 -11.93
CA ILE A 2 -27.29 -11.77 -10.90
C ILE A 2 -26.64 -10.40 -10.70
N THR A 3 -26.79 -9.82 -9.51
CA THR A 3 -26.09 -8.58 -9.13
C THR A 3 -24.65 -8.93 -8.79
N ILE A 4 -23.71 -8.49 -9.63
CA ILE A 4 -22.29 -8.58 -9.33
C ILE A 4 -22.00 -7.59 -8.20
N PRO A 5 -21.30 -7.98 -7.12
CA PRO A 5 -20.98 -7.05 -6.04
C PRO A 5 -20.19 -5.85 -6.59
N THR A 6 -20.67 -4.65 -6.28
CA THR A 6 -20.05 -3.37 -6.70
C THR A 6 -18.74 -3.05 -5.99
N HIS A 7 -18.41 -3.80 -4.94
CA HIS A 7 -17.27 -3.53 -4.07
C HIS A 7 -16.32 -4.72 -4.09
N ILE A 8 -15.04 -4.43 -4.30
CA ILE A 8 -13.97 -5.42 -4.20
C ILE A 8 -13.33 -5.28 -2.81
N VAL A 9 -13.01 -6.40 -2.18
CA VAL A 9 -12.12 -6.42 -1.01
C VAL A 9 -10.71 -6.67 -1.51
N ALA A 10 -9.77 -5.83 -1.11
CA ALA A 10 -8.38 -5.92 -1.47
C ALA A 10 -7.50 -5.84 -0.21
N VAL A 11 -6.33 -6.46 -0.30
CA VAL A 11 -5.36 -6.54 0.78
C VAL A 11 -4.10 -5.81 0.35
N ASP A 12 -3.52 -5.05 1.26
CA ASP A 12 -2.24 -4.38 1.10
C ASP A 12 -1.29 -4.74 2.26
N GLY A 13 -0.01 -4.51 2.06
CA GLY A 13 1.04 -4.79 3.04
C GLY A 13 1.97 -3.59 3.23
N ILE A 14 2.02 -3.06 4.45
CA ILE A 14 3.07 -2.14 4.89
C ILE A 14 4.20 -2.99 5.44
N VAL A 15 5.20 -3.26 4.61
CA VAL A 15 6.31 -4.16 4.94
C VAL A 15 7.52 -3.35 5.42
N GLU A 16 7.97 -3.62 6.64
CA GLU A 16 9.14 -2.99 7.26
C GLU A 16 10.29 -4.01 7.39
N ASN A 17 11.51 -3.59 7.05
CA ASN A 17 12.72 -4.39 7.26
C ASN A 17 13.42 -4.05 8.58
N GLU A 18 14.51 -4.76 8.90
CA GLU A 18 15.27 -4.58 10.13
C GLU A 18 15.89 -3.18 10.31
N GLN A 19 16.04 -2.41 9.23
CA GLN A 19 16.54 -1.04 9.25
C GLN A 19 15.41 0.00 9.46
N GLY A 20 14.16 -0.45 9.57
CA GLY A 20 13.00 0.40 9.64
C GLY A 20 12.58 0.99 8.29
N HIS A 21 13.15 0.52 7.17
CA HIS A 21 12.77 0.95 5.84
C HIS A 21 11.50 0.24 5.38
N ILE A 22 10.66 0.94 4.63
CA ILE A 22 9.41 0.43 4.06
C ILE A 22 9.64 -0.02 2.61
N LEU A 23 9.04 -1.15 2.23
CA LEU A 23 9.07 -1.63 0.85
C LEU A 23 8.06 -0.83 0.01
N LEU A 24 8.55 -0.10 -0.99
CA LEU A 24 7.71 0.54 -2.00
C LEU A 24 7.76 -0.25 -3.30
N VAL A 25 6.58 -0.40 -3.91
CA VAL A 25 6.38 -0.99 -5.22
C VAL A 25 5.70 0.01 -6.14
N LYS A 26 6.11 0.01 -7.41
CA LYS A 26 5.46 0.79 -8.47
C LYS A 26 4.74 -0.14 -9.42
N THR A 27 3.42 -0.21 -9.29
CA THR A 27 2.57 -0.99 -10.19
C THR A 27 2.47 -0.33 -11.56
N LYS A 28 2.29 -1.14 -12.61
CA LYS A 28 1.97 -0.65 -13.95
C LYS A 28 0.47 -0.36 -14.00
N HIS A 29 0.11 0.90 -14.26
CA HIS A 29 -1.26 1.31 -14.51
C HIS A 29 -1.32 2.07 -15.83
N ASP A 30 -2.31 1.73 -16.67
CA ASP A 30 -2.48 2.34 -17.99
C ASP A 30 -3.12 3.74 -17.93
N GLY A 31 -3.69 4.11 -16.77
CA GLY A 31 -4.40 5.37 -16.56
C GLY A 31 -5.75 5.45 -17.28
N VAL A 32 -6.22 4.34 -17.87
CA VAL A 32 -7.45 4.25 -18.66
C VAL A 32 -8.45 3.30 -18.00
N THR A 33 -7.96 2.20 -17.42
CA THR A 33 -8.81 1.19 -16.79
C THR A 33 -9.43 1.74 -15.52
N ASP A 34 -10.77 1.74 -15.46
CA ASP A 34 -11.49 2.17 -14.26
C ASP A 34 -11.22 1.20 -13.11
N VAL A 35 -10.93 1.78 -11.95
CA VAL A 35 -10.55 1.05 -10.74
C VAL A 35 -11.77 1.09 -9.82
N PRO A 36 -12.53 -0.02 -9.67
CA PRO A 36 -13.75 -0.01 -8.88
C PRO A 36 -13.45 0.27 -7.41
N THR A 37 -14.47 0.74 -6.68
CA THR A 37 -14.40 0.98 -5.24
C THR A 37 -13.88 -0.24 -4.49
N LYS A 38 -12.86 -0.03 -3.66
CA LYS A 38 -12.21 -1.09 -2.87
C LYS A 38 -12.33 -0.82 -1.39
N LEU A 39 -12.70 -1.86 -0.63
CA LEU A 39 -12.32 -1.95 0.78
C LEU A 39 -10.86 -2.42 0.82
N MET A 40 -9.96 -1.56 1.27
CA MET A 40 -8.53 -1.88 1.41
C MET A 40 -8.24 -2.26 2.86
N LEU A 41 -7.62 -3.42 3.07
CA LEU A 41 -7.14 -3.88 4.37
C LEU A 41 -5.61 -3.87 4.39
N ASP A 42 -5.02 -2.93 5.11
CA ASP A 42 -3.57 -2.76 5.18
C ASP A 42 -3.02 -3.53 6.38
N ASN A 43 -2.12 -4.48 6.12
CA ASN A 43 -1.47 -5.27 7.17
C ASN A 43 -0.05 -4.76 7.42
N ILE A 44 0.32 -4.61 8.69
CA ILE A 44 1.69 -4.29 9.09
C ILE A 44 2.48 -5.59 9.12
N CYS A 45 3.56 -5.66 8.33
CA CYS A 45 4.33 -6.87 8.09
C CYS A 45 5.82 -6.64 8.39
N THR A 46 6.48 -7.63 8.98
CA THR A 46 7.94 -7.64 9.14
C THR A 46 8.57 -8.48 8.03
N ALA A 47 9.58 -7.94 7.34
CA ALA A 47 10.33 -8.69 6.35
C ALA A 47 11.13 -9.82 7.02
N VAL A 48 11.02 -11.04 6.48
CA VAL A 48 11.75 -12.23 6.97
C VAL A 48 12.98 -12.57 6.12
N GLY A 49 13.11 -11.98 4.93
CA GLY A 49 14.19 -12.26 3.98
C GLY A 49 13.76 -12.09 2.53
N GLY A 50 14.59 -12.57 1.60
CA GLY A 50 14.38 -12.47 0.15
C GLY A 50 15.13 -11.31 -0.50
N GLN A 51 15.02 -11.19 -1.82
CA GLN A 51 15.59 -10.11 -2.61
C GLN A 51 14.49 -9.49 -3.47
N SER A 52 14.44 -8.16 -3.55
CA SER A 52 13.44 -7.44 -4.32
C SER A 52 13.70 -7.59 -5.82
N SER A 53 12.66 -7.91 -6.59
CA SER A 53 12.72 -7.98 -8.06
C SER A 53 11.46 -7.40 -8.70
N THR A 54 11.61 -6.83 -9.89
CA THR A 54 10.49 -6.41 -10.73
C THR A 54 9.75 -7.60 -11.34
N SER A 55 8.56 -7.35 -11.91
CA SER A 55 7.75 -8.35 -12.59
C SER A 55 6.91 -7.71 -13.71
N ASP A 56 6.02 -8.50 -14.32
CA ASP A 56 5.03 -7.97 -15.25
C ASP A 56 4.08 -6.97 -14.58
N GLU A 57 3.80 -7.15 -13.29
CA GLU A 57 2.96 -6.25 -12.48
C GLU A 57 3.73 -5.07 -11.89
N THR A 58 4.97 -5.30 -11.44
CA THR A 58 5.78 -4.34 -10.69
C THR A 58 6.93 -3.81 -11.54
N SER A 59 6.87 -2.52 -11.88
CA SER A 59 7.89 -1.84 -12.69
C SER A 59 9.13 -1.38 -11.93
N ASP A 60 9.00 -1.14 -10.63
CA ASP A 60 10.09 -0.72 -9.75
C ASP A 60 9.79 -1.17 -8.32
N VAL A 61 10.83 -1.52 -7.57
CA VAL A 61 10.74 -1.98 -6.19
C VAL A 61 11.97 -1.54 -5.41
N ARG A 62 11.77 -1.00 -4.22
CA ARG A 62 12.88 -0.51 -3.39
C ARG A 62 12.50 -0.39 -1.92
N TRP A 63 13.50 -0.51 -1.07
CA TRP A 63 13.41 -0.12 0.33
C TRP A 63 13.63 1.39 0.46
N VAL A 64 12.75 2.07 1.20
CA VAL A 64 12.79 3.52 1.40
C VAL A 64 12.74 3.82 2.89
N ALA A 65 13.56 4.78 3.35
CA ALA A 65 13.51 5.24 4.73
C ALA A 65 12.11 5.76 5.07
N LYS A 66 11.61 5.38 6.26
CA LYS A 66 10.21 5.59 6.68
C LYS A 66 9.76 7.04 6.52
N GLU A 67 10.63 7.97 6.89
CA GLU A 67 10.46 9.41 6.79
C GLU A 67 10.30 9.94 5.35
N ASN A 68 10.83 9.23 4.36
CA ASN A 68 10.83 9.65 2.96
C ASN A 68 9.66 9.07 2.14
N VAL A 69 8.87 8.16 2.72
CA VAL A 69 7.83 7.43 1.99
C VAL A 69 6.70 8.35 1.51
N LEU A 70 6.22 9.26 2.37
CA LEU A 70 5.10 10.16 2.04
C LEU A 70 5.36 11.02 0.80
N ASP A 71 6.61 11.42 0.58
CA ASP A 71 7.01 12.22 -0.57
C ASP A 71 6.91 11.45 -1.89
N MET A 72 7.04 10.12 -1.84
CA MET A 72 7.01 9.24 -3.01
C MET A 72 5.61 8.75 -3.38
N LEU A 73 4.64 8.83 -2.48
CA LEU A 73 3.27 8.40 -2.75
C LEU A 73 2.53 9.44 -3.60
N ALA A 74 2.11 9.07 -4.80
CA ALA A 74 1.43 10.00 -5.72
C ALA A 74 -0.08 10.15 -5.41
N ALA A 75 -0.76 9.03 -5.10
CA ALA A 75 -2.21 9.03 -4.91
C ALA A 75 -2.58 9.47 -3.47
N PRO A 76 -3.55 10.39 -3.30
CA PRO A 76 -4.00 10.84 -1.98
C PRO A 76 -4.44 9.71 -1.04
N ALA A 77 -5.14 8.70 -1.57
CA ALA A 77 -5.59 7.56 -0.77
C ALA A 77 -4.43 6.78 -0.14
N PHE A 78 -3.30 6.64 -0.83
CA PHE A 78 -2.13 5.95 -0.30
C PHE A 78 -1.41 6.80 0.76
N ARG A 79 -1.33 8.12 0.56
CA ARG A 79 -0.80 9.05 1.57
C ARG A 79 -1.60 8.99 2.87
N ILE A 80 -2.93 9.04 2.77
CA ILE A 80 -3.85 8.98 3.93
C ILE A 80 -3.64 7.69 4.72
N ARG A 81 -3.65 6.54 4.04
CA ARG A 81 -3.46 5.23 4.69
C ARG A 81 -2.09 5.12 5.36
N TYR A 82 -1.03 5.59 4.68
CA TYR A 82 0.31 5.56 5.25
C TYR A 82 0.46 6.52 6.44
N GLN A 83 -0.15 7.71 6.38
CA GLN A 83 -0.19 8.64 7.51
C GLN A 83 -0.93 8.01 8.72
N ALA A 84 -2.06 7.34 8.50
CA ALA A 84 -2.77 6.63 9.55
C ALA A 84 -1.94 5.51 10.19
N TYR A 85 -1.07 4.84 9.41
CA TYR A 85 -0.09 3.90 9.96
C TYR A 85 0.95 4.60 10.85
N LEU A 86 1.46 5.76 10.45
CA LEU A 86 2.43 6.53 11.24
C LEU A 86 1.82 7.05 12.56
N ASP A 87 0.58 7.52 12.51
CA ASP A 87 -0.15 8.05 13.66
C ASP A 87 -0.75 6.95 14.56
N GLY A 88 -0.69 5.70 14.09
CA GLY A 88 -1.27 4.54 14.74
C GLY A 88 -0.66 4.27 16.13
N ASN A 89 -1.53 4.16 17.13
CA ASN A 89 -1.14 3.85 18.52
C ASN A 89 -1.63 2.48 19.00
N GLY A 90 -2.09 1.62 18.07
CA GLY A 90 -2.70 0.32 18.36
C GLY A 90 -4.19 0.36 18.74
N GLY A 91 -4.80 1.56 18.77
CA GLY A 91 -6.23 1.75 18.98
C GLY A 91 -7.04 1.84 17.68
N ILE A 92 -8.35 2.00 17.82
CA ILE A 92 -9.26 2.28 16.71
C ILE A 92 -9.34 3.79 16.53
N ASN A 93 -8.93 4.27 15.35
CA ASN A 93 -9.04 5.67 14.97
C ASN A 93 -10.01 5.79 13.80
N TYR A 94 -10.99 6.68 13.93
CA TYR A 94 -11.90 7.05 12.84
C TYR A 94 -11.41 8.34 12.18
N MET A 95 -11.54 8.43 10.87
CA MET A 95 -11.20 9.61 10.09
C MET A 95 -12.49 10.36 9.74
N GLU A 96 -12.50 11.68 9.92
CA GLU A 96 -13.61 12.56 9.51
C GLU A 96 -13.53 12.92 8.01
#